data_AF-A0A7W0MLR6-F1
#
_entry.id   AF-A0A7W0MLR6-F1
#
_cell.length_a   1.000
_cell.length_b   1.000
_cell.length_c   1.000
_cell.angle_alpha   90.00
_cell.angle_beta   90.00
_cell.angle_gamma   90.00
#
_symmetry.space_group_name_H-M   'P 1'
#
loop_
_entity.id
_entity.type
_entity.pdbx_description
1 polymer ?
#
loop_
_entity_poly.entity_id
_entity_poly.type
_entity_poly.pdbx_seq_one_letter_code
_entity_poly.pdbx_strand_id
1 'polypeptide(L)' 'MPGPPRSRVSCAKCGEGVNDRREVISVLEKKLCRPCAAGGYYEPI' A
#
# COMPACT_ATOMS: atom_id res chain seq x y z
N MET A 1 3.96 20.37 15.01
CA MET A 1 2.92 19.32 14.90
C MET A 1 3.07 18.68 13.52
N PRO A 2 3.21 17.35 13.38
CA PRO A 2 3.31 16.73 12.06
C PRO A 2 2.00 16.98 11.30
N GLY A 3 2.10 17.54 10.09
CA GLY A 3 0.95 17.86 9.26
C GLY A 3 0.19 16.61 8.79
N PRO A 4 -0.98 16.79 8.17
CA PRO A 4 -1.76 15.68 7.64
C PRO A 4 -0.97 14.93 6.54
N PRO A 5 -1.26 13.64 6.33
CA PRO A 5 -0.57 12.84 5.33
C PRO A 5 -0.75 13.45 3.93
N ARG A 6 0.36 13.59 3.19
CA ARG A 6 0.37 14.30 1.89
C ARG A 6 -0.37 13.55 0.79
N SER A 7 -0.55 12.25 0.96
CA SER A 7 -1.31 11.40 0.05
C SER A 7 -1.80 10.16 0.79
N ARG A 8 -2.93 9.62 0.34
CA ARG A 8 -3.47 8.33 0.78
C ARG A 8 -3.95 7.57 -0.45
N VAL A 9 -3.53 6.32 -0.60
CA VAL A 9 -3.98 5.41 -1.66
C VAL A 9 -4.37 4.08 -1.05
N SER A 10 -5.29 3.35 -1.68
CA SER A 10 -5.68 2.02 -1.20
C SER A 10 -4.81 0.94 -1.83
N CYS A 11 -4.32 0.01 -1.03
CA CYS A 11 -3.62 -1.18 -1.50
C CYS A 11 -4.57 -2.06 -2.32
N ALA A 12 -4.18 -2.40 -3.55
CA ALA A 12 -4.99 -3.25 -4.43
C ALA A 12 -5.04 -4.73 -4.02
N LYS A 13 -4.23 -5.16 -3.03
CA LYS A 13 -4.23 -6.54 -2.51
C LYS A 13 -5.04 -6.69 -1.21
N CYS A 14 -4.78 -5.85 -0.20
CA CYS A 14 -5.44 -5.94 1.11
C CYS A 14 -6.48 -4.85 1.40
N GLY A 15 -6.56 -3.80 0.57
CA GLY A 15 -7.49 -2.68 0.78
C GLY A 15 -7.02 -1.62 1.79
N GLU A 16 -5.90 -1.83 2.51
CA GLU A 16 -5.39 -0.85 3.48
C GLU A 16 -4.98 0.48 2.84
N GLY A 17 -5.20 1.56 3.59
CA GLY A 17 -4.76 2.91 3.19
C GLY A 17 -3.26 3.12 3.41
N VAL A 18 -2.52 3.29 2.33
CA VAL A 18 -1.10 3.63 2.32
C VAL A 18 -0.93 5.14 2.27
N ASN A 19 -0.22 5.69 3.26
CA ASN A 19 -0.02 7.13 3.39
C ASN A 19 1.39 7.55 2.95
N ASP A 20 1.54 8.83 2.59
CA ASP A 20 2.83 9.50 2.36
C ASP A 20 3.65 8.90 1.22
N ARG A 21 2.96 8.48 0.15
CA ARG A 21 3.55 7.87 -1.05
C ARG A 21 4.37 6.60 -0.75
N ARG A 22 4.00 5.86 0.29
CA ARG A 22 4.66 4.61 0.70
C ARG A 22 4.19 3.39 -0.10
N GLU A 23 3.33 3.58 -1.11
CA GLU A 23 2.90 2.51 -1.99
C GLU A 23 4.02 2.06 -2.93
N VAL A 24 3.98 0.77 -3.28
CA VAL A 24 4.84 0.15 -4.30
C VAL A 24 3.97 -0.14 -5.51
N ILE A 25 4.48 0.18 -6.70
CA ILE A 25 3.81 -0.16 -7.95
C ILE A 25 4.27 -1.56 -8.35
N SER A 26 3.32 -2.50 -8.49
CA SER A 26 3.62 -3.85 -8.96
C SER A 26 3.87 -3.87 -10.47
N VAL A 27 4.35 -5.00 -10.98
CA VAL A 27 4.50 -5.24 -12.43
C VAL A 27 3.18 -5.14 -13.22
N LEU A 28 2.04 -5.18 -12.53
CA LEU A 28 0.70 -5.01 -13.10
C LEU A 28 0.15 -3.58 -12.90
N GLU A 29 1.04 -2.61 -12.62
CA GLU A 29 0.69 -1.20 -12.34
C GLU A 29 -0.27 -0.99 -11.16
N LYS A 30 -0.40 -1.99 -10.27
CA LYS A 30 -1.24 -1.90 -9.08
C LYS A 30 -0.46 -1.25 -7.93
N LYS A 31 -1.09 -0.31 -7.23
CA LYS A 31 -0.56 0.26 -5.99
C LYS A 31 -0.74 -0.73 -4.85
N LEU A 32 0.36 -1.12 -4.21
CA LEU A 32 0.39 -2.07 -3.10
C LEU A 32 1.04 -1.44 -1.87
N CYS A 33 0.64 -1.86 -0.68
CA CYS A 33 1.41 -1.57 0.53
C CYS A 33 2.72 -2.38 0.52
N ARG A 34 3.76 -1.89 1.21
CA ARG A 34 5.07 -2.56 1.34
C ARG A 34 4.96 -4.05 1.71
N PRO A 35 4.15 -4.47 2.72
CA PRO A 35 4.05 -5.89 3.05
C PRO A 35 3.42 -6.70 1.91
N CYS A 36 2.39 -6.20 1.23
CA CYS A 36 1.81 -6.88 0.07
C CYS A 36 2.77 -6.98 -1.13
N ALA A 37 3.62 -5.97 -1.33
CA ALA A 37 4.61 -5.95 -2.41
C ALA A 37 5.82 -6.86 -2.13
N ALA A 38 6.21 -7.02 -0.86
CA ALA A 38 7.36 -7.83 -0.46
C ALA A 38 7.08 -9.35 -0.37
N GLY A 39 5.91 -9.81 -0.85
CA GLY A 39 5.51 -11.22 -0.77
C GLY A 39 4.22 -11.47 0.02
N GLY A 40 3.73 -10.46 0.75
CA GLY A 40 2.48 -10.54 1.50
C GLY A 40 2.58 -11.41 2.74
N TYR A 41 2.53 -10.80 3.93
CA TYR A 41 2.40 -11.54 5.20
C TYR A 41 0.99 -12.10 5.43
N TYR A 42 0.03 -11.78 4.56
CA TYR A 42 -1.36 -12.18 4.65
C TYR A 42 -1.76 -12.90 3.36
N GLU A 43 -1.97 -14.21 3.47
CA GLU A 43 -2.85 -14.95 2.58
C GLU A 43 -4.29 -14.74 3.07
N PRO A 44 -5.23 -14.33 2.21
CA PRO A 44 -6.64 -14.31 2.60
C PRO A 44 -7.09 -15.74 2.88
N ILE A 45 -7.64 -15.97 4.08
CA ILE A 45 -8.32 -17.20 4.49
C ILE A 45 -9.66 -17.36 3.75
#